data_AF-A0A385Q468-F1
#
_entry.id   AF-A0A385Q468-F1
#
_cell.length_a   1.000
_cell.length_b   1.000
_cell.length_c   1.000
_cell.angle_alpha   90.00
_cell.angle_beta   90.00
_cell.angle_gamma   90.00
#
_symmetry.space_group_name_H-M   'P 1'
#
loop_
_entity.id
_entity.type
_entity.pdbx_description
1 polymer ?
#
loop_
_entity_poly.entity_id
_entity_poly.type
_entity_poly.pdbx_seq_one_letter_code
_entity_poly.pdbx_strand_id
1 'polypeptide(L)'
;MSLIDNVISKAREYVGVSEYPPESNNVKFNTDYYEKEVYDSSTATYPWCVTFLWDVFRMAGAEKVFCDGIKTASTETVYSHYKDKNMLFSKGQRGDIILLLTGEAGKNRRVNHAGIVVGVNTDGTYETIEGNTGNGDIANGGMVMTRKRNFDGKGYTIVGFARPDYKNQSNIQVQTDKQISNEIPISARLTIVGSGVRVRTAPNTSSSLLKNLSEGEVVKASGRIASRYNPWFHIAEGWISGKFVKGWIKDYNDNNRWWYVEKDYRYAKAEWKNISGNEYCFGKDSYLFVNCYIKSALSGVYYWVDGDGAYQKQHDTTSPNRKYRIVENYKMENAYIK
;
A
#
# COMPACT_ATOMS: atom_id res chain seq x y z
N MET A 1 -1.30 4.21 -15.98
CA MET A 1 -0.93 2.90 -15.38
C MET A 1 -2.14 1.99 -15.58
N SER A 2 -1.96 0.73 -16.00
CA SER A 2 -3.11 -0.14 -16.27
C SER A 2 -3.80 -0.54 -14.97
N LEU A 3 -5.08 -0.94 -15.01
CA LEU A 3 -5.80 -1.37 -13.81
C LEU A 3 -5.11 -2.56 -13.12
N ILE A 4 -4.53 -3.47 -13.90
CA ILE A 4 -3.70 -4.58 -13.40
C ILE A 4 -2.49 -4.06 -12.61
N ASP A 5 -1.81 -3.04 -13.13
CA ASP A 5 -0.64 -2.44 -12.47
C ASP A 5 -1.04 -1.78 -11.14
N ASN A 6 -2.20 -1.11 -11.09
CA ASN A 6 -2.70 -0.49 -9.86
C ASN A 6 -2.98 -1.55 -8.78
N VAL A 7 -3.67 -2.64 -9.14
CA VAL A 7 -3.97 -3.75 -8.21
C VAL A 7 -2.68 -4.38 -7.69
N ILE A 8 -1.73 -4.70 -8.58
CA ILE A 8 -0.45 -5.31 -8.18
C ILE A 8 0.39 -4.35 -7.35
N SER A 9 0.44 -3.07 -7.72
CA SER A 9 1.13 -2.05 -6.92
C SER A 9 0.53 -1.97 -5.52
N LYS A 10 -0.80 -1.98 -5.42
CA LYS A 10 -1.49 -1.95 -4.14
C LYS A 10 -1.22 -3.19 -3.29
N ALA A 11 -1.20 -4.38 -3.88
CA ALA A 11 -0.82 -5.61 -3.18
C ALA A 11 0.60 -5.53 -2.59
N ARG A 12 1.56 -4.95 -3.34
CA ARG A 12 2.95 -4.78 -2.91
C ARG A 12 3.11 -3.87 -1.70
N GLU A 13 2.28 -2.85 -1.56
CA GLU A 13 2.31 -1.92 -0.41
C GLU A 13 2.07 -2.63 0.93
N TYR A 14 1.40 -3.79 0.89
CA TYR A 14 0.97 -4.52 2.07
C TYR A 14 1.84 -5.72 2.42
N VAL A 15 2.87 -6.04 1.63
CA VAL A 15 3.81 -7.12 1.97
C VAL A 15 4.44 -6.85 3.34
N GLY A 16 4.35 -7.83 4.25
CA GLY A 16 4.79 -7.72 5.64
C GLY A 16 3.71 -7.32 6.64
N VAL A 17 2.52 -6.89 6.18
CA VAL A 17 1.38 -6.65 7.08
C VAL A 17 0.89 -7.98 7.63
N SER A 18 0.80 -8.06 8.95
CA SER A 18 0.33 -9.22 9.71
C SER A 18 -0.88 -8.88 10.57
N GLU A 19 -1.59 -9.91 10.97
CA GLU A 19 -2.66 -9.81 11.96
C GLU A 19 -2.14 -9.37 13.34
N TYR A 20 -2.99 -8.69 14.10
CA TYR A 20 -2.70 -8.26 15.46
C TYR A 20 -3.93 -8.40 16.35
N PRO A 21 -3.88 -9.22 17.43
CA PRO A 21 -2.76 -10.06 17.84
C PRO A 21 -2.41 -11.18 16.83
N PRO A 22 -1.22 -11.81 16.89
CA PRO A 22 -0.91 -13.00 16.10
C PRO A 22 -1.95 -14.11 16.28
N GLU A 23 -2.24 -14.87 15.22
CA GLU A 23 -3.22 -15.97 15.16
C GLU A 23 -4.68 -15.57 15.43
N SER A 24 -5.01 -14.27 15.35
CA SER A 24 -6.35 -13.77 15.67
C SER A 24 -7.26 -13.56 14.47
N ASN A 25 -6.73 -13.56 13.25
CA ASN A 25 -7.37 -13.05 12.05
C ASN A 25 -7.88 -11.58 12.16
N ASN A 26 -7.48 -10.84 13.19
CA ASN A 26 -7.74 -9.40 13.29
C ASN A 26 -6.68 -8.65 12.46
N VAL A 27 -7.11 -8.16 11.31
CA VAL A 27 -6.25 -7.46 10.35
C VAL A 27 -7.06 -6.38 9.64
N LYS A 28 -6.36 -5.37 9.11
CA LYS A 28 -6.98 -4.26 8.38
C LYS A 28 -7.93 -4.72 7.28
N PHE A 29 -7.57 -5.73 6.48
CA PHE A 29 -8.40 -6.18 5.35
C PHE A 29 -9.75 -6.74 5.81
N ASN A 30 -9.76 -7.46 6.92
CA ASN A 30 -10.99 -7.90 7.56
C ASN A 30 -11.78 -6.71 8.13
N THR A 31 -11.11 -5.77 8.79
CA THR A 31 -11.76 -4.56 9.31
C THR A 31 -12.43 -3.74 8.20
N ASP A 32 -11.76 -3.54 7.07
CA ASP A 32 -12.30 -2.83 5.91
C ASP A 32 -13.44 -3.63 5.23
N TYR A 33 -13.37 -4.96 5.23
CA TYR A 33 -14.42 -5.82 4.64
C TYR A 33 -15.68 -5.89 5.50
N TYR A 34 -15.53 -6.12 6.81
CA TYR A 34 -16.63 -6.28 7.78
C TYR A 34 -17.09 -4.96 8.39
N GLU A 35 -16.41 -3.85 8.08
CA GLU A 35 -16.70 -2.49 8.56
C GLU A 35 -16.59 -2.34 10.09
N LYS A 36 -15.92 -3.29 10.73
CA LYS A 36 -15.57 -3.34 12.15
C LYS A 36 -14.43 -4.34 12.35
N GLU A 37 -13.70 -4.19 13.45
CA GLU A 37 -12.73 -5.21 13.85
C GLU A 37 -13.45 -6.55 14.09
N VAL A 38 -12.82 -7.62 13.62
CA VAL A 38 -13.26 -9.01 13.81
C VAL A 38 -12.06 -9.85 14.22
N TYR A 39 -12.32 -10.91 14.98
CA TYR A 39 -11.33 -11.83 15.50
C TYR A 39 -11.93 -13.23 15.60
N ASP A 40 -11.08 -14.24 15.50
CA ASP A 40 -11.50 -15.62 15.68
C ASP A 40 -12.10 -15.86 17.07
N SER A 41 -13.10 -16.74 17.11
CA SER A 41 -13.82 -17.14 18.31
C SER A 41 -14.22 -18.61 18.23
N SER A 42 -14.75 -19.15 19.31
CA SER A 42 -15.28 -20.53 19.34
C SER A 42 -16.40 -20.78 18.33
N THR A 43 -17.03 -19.73 17.80
CA THR A 43 -18.20 -19.84 16.90
C THR A 43 -17.95 -19.28 15.50
N ALA A 44 -16.84 -18.61 15.25
CA ALA A 44 -16.56 -17.97 13.97
C ALA A 44 -15.05 -17.80 13.74
N THR A 45 -14.61 -18.04 12.49
CA THR A 45 -13.24 -17.79 12.03
C THR A 45 -13.26 -16.86 10.82
N TYR A 46 -12.21 -16.04 10.68
CA TYR A 46 -12.14 -14.97 9.67
C TYR A 46 -10.90 -15.05 8.78
N PRO A 47 -10.67 -16.18 8.06
CA PRO A 47 -9.54 -16.28 7.14
C PRO A 47 -9.60 -15.16 6.09
N TRP A 48 -8.46 -14.52 5.83
CA TRP A 48 -8.45 -13.21 5.19
C TRP A 48 -7.68 -13.15 3.86
N CYS A 49 -7.29 -14.29 3.28
CA CYS A 49 -6.62 -14.30 1.97
C CYS A 49 -7.49 -13.65 0.87
N VAL A 50 -8.81 -13.86 0.90
CA VAL A 50 -9.74 -13.27 -0.07
C VAL A 50 -10.17 -11.86 0.32
N THR A 51 -10.35 -11.55 1.62
CA THR A 51 -10.64 -10.17 2.03
C THR A 51 -9.45 -9.26 1.70
N PHE A 52 -8.21 -9.73 1.81
CA PHE A 52 -7.03 -9.08 1.26
C PHE A 52 -7.15 -8.79 -0.24
N LEU A 53 -7.48 -9.80 -1.06
CA LEU A 53 -7.64 -9.60 -2.50
C LEU A 53 -8.76 -8.60 -2.81
N TRP A 54 -9.94 -8.77 -2.23
CA TRP A 54 -11.06 -7.83 -2.39
C TRP A 54 -10.62 -6.40 -2.06
N ASP A 55 -9.93 -6.24 -0.93
CA ASP A 55 -9.56 -4.93 -0.43
C ASP A 55 -8.49 -4.26 -1.29
N VAL A 56 -7.50 -5.02 -1.76
CA VAL A 56 -6.50 -4.54 -2.72
C VAL A 56 -7.15 -4.09 -4.02
N PHE A 57 -8.12 -4.84 -4.56
CA PHE A 57 -8.85 -4.43 -5.76
C PHE A 57 -9.68 -3.17 -5.50
N ARG A 58 -10.39 -3.08 -4.37
CA ARG A 58 -11.14 -1.89 -3.96
C ARG A 58 -10.26 -0.65 -3.81
N MET A 59 -9.14 -0.77 -3.12
CA MET A 59 -8.18 0.33 -2.93
C MET A 59 -7.51 0.75 -4.24
N ALA A 60 -7.50 -0.10 -5.26
CA ALA A 60 -7.02 0.19 -6.60
C ALA A 60 -8.09 0.75 -7.56
N GLY A 61 -9.34 0.92 -7.11
CA GLY A 61 -10.48 1.31 -7.94
C GLY A 61 -10.96 0.21 -8.90
N ALA A 62 -10.58 -1.04 -8.61
CA ALA A 62 -10.86 -2.23 -9.41
C ALA A 62 -11.90 -3.14 -8.74
N GLU A 63 -12.73 -2.61 -7.84
CA GLU A 63 -13.72 -3.42 -7.09
C GLU A 63 -14.68 -4.16 -8.02
N LYS A 64 -15.08 -3.54 -9.14
CA LYS A 64 -15.95 -4.19 -10.16
C LYS A 64 -15.23 -5.24 -11.00
N VAL A 65 -13.90 -5.32 -10.92
CA VAL A 65 -13.12 -6.34 -11.63
C VAL A 65 -12.92 -7.58 -10.76
N PHE A 66 -12.83 -7.40 -9.43
CA PHE A 66 -12.83 -8.52 -8.50
C PHE A 66 -14.20 -9.20 -8.47
N CYS A 67 -14.28 -10.43 -8.99
CA CYS A 67 -15.53 -11.20 -9.08
C CYS A 67 -16.72 -10.39 -9.62
N ASP A 68 -16.50 -9.56 -10.64
CA ASP A 68 -17.51 -8.64 -11.21
C ASP A 68 -18.20 -7.71 -10.18
N GLY A 69 -17.50 -7.34 -9.10
CA GLY A 69 -18.04 -6.50 -8.03
C GLY A 69 -18.67 -7.26 -6.87
N ILE A 70 -18.64 -8.60 -6.87
CA ILE A 70 -19.12 -9.38 -5.74
C ILE A 70 -18.21 -9.14 -4.52
N LYS A 71 -18.78 -8.58 -3.45
CA LYS A 71 -18.15 -8.52 -2.12
C LYS A 71 -18.19 -9.92 -1.50
N THR A 72 -17.06 -10.64 -1.52
CA THR A 72 -16.92 -11.98 -0.94
C THR A 72 -15.60 -12.14 -0.18
N ALA A 73 -15.62 -12.97 0.86
CA ALA A 73 -14.46 -13.44 1.61
C ALA A 73 -14.15 -14.92 1.35
N SER A 74 -14.89 -15.58 0.45
CA SER A 74 -14.83 -17.03 0.25
C SER A 74 -14.02 -17.42 -0.99
N THR A 75 -13.01 -18.27 -0.79
CA THR A 75 -12.22 -18.85 -1.90
C THR A 75 -13.10 -19.68 -2.85
N GLU A 76 -14.09 -20.41 -2.32
CA GLU A 76 -15.02 -21.20 -3.11
C GLU A 76 -15.92 -20.32 -3.98
N THR A 77 -16.34 -19.14 -3.48
CA THR A 77 -17.09 -18.17 -4.27
C THR A 77 -16.25 -17.64 -5.42
N VAL A 78 -14.98 -17.30 -5.18
CA VAL A 78 -14.04 -16.89 -6.24
C VAL A 78 -13.88 -18.00 -7.27
N TYR A 79 -13.63 -19.24 -6.84
CA TYR A 79 -13.49 -20.39 -7.73
C TYR A 79 -14.72 -20.61 -8.60
N SER A 80 -15.90 -20.72 -8.00
CA SER A 80 -17.16 -20.96 -8.72
C SER A 80 -17.45 -19.82 -9.70
N HIS A 81 -17.30 -18.56 -9.27
CA HIS A 81 -17.54 -17.40 -10.12
C HIS A 81 -16.72 -17.44 -11.41
N TYR A 82 -15.40 -17.62 -11.30
CA TYR A 82 -14.54 -17.64 -12.48
C TYR A 82 -14.67 -18.93 -13.29
N LYS A 83 -14.92 -20.08 -12.65
CA LYS A 83 -15.14 -21.35 -13.34
C LYS A 83 -16.41 -21.32 -14.18
N ASP A 84 -17.54 -20.90 -13.60
CA ASP A 84 -18.85 -20.92 -14.26
C ASP A 84 -18.90 -19.94 -15.45
N LYS A 85 -18.00 -18.94 -15.45
CA LYS A 85 -17.81 -17.99 -16.55
C LYS A 85 -16.74 -18.42 -17.58
N ASN A 86 -16.16 -19.62 -17.46
CA ASN A 86 -15.03 -20.08 -18.28
C ASN A 86 -13.81 -19.13 -18.24
N MET A 87 -13.59 -18.48 -17.09
CA MET A 87 -12.50 -17.54 -16.82
C MET A 87 -11.49 -18.10 -15.80
N LEU A 88 -11.54 -19.42 -15.57
CA LEU A 88 -10.55 -20.17 -14.79
C LEU A 88 -9.64 -20.92 -15.77
N PHE A 89 -8.34 -20.60 -15.76
CA PHE A 89 -7.36 -21.12 -16.71
C PHE A 89 -6.37 -22.08 -16.05
N SER A 90 -5.81 -23.01 -16.83
CA SER A 90 -4.73 -23.91 -16.39
C SER A 90 -3.35 -23.29 -16.48
N LYS A 91 -3.18 -22.18 -17.21
CA LYS A 91 -1.91 -21.44 -17.32
C LYS A 91 -2.10 -20.01 -16.82
N GLY A 92 -1.30 -19.65 -15.83
CA GLY A 92 -1.36 -18.33 -15.21
C GLY A 92 -0.68 -17.25 -16.01
N GLN A 93 -1.13 -16.02 -15.82
CA GLN A 93 -0.46 -14.81 -16.26
C GLN A 93 -0.50 -13.75 -15.16
N ARG A 94 0.30 -12.71 -15.34
CA ARG A 94 0.28 -11.53 -14.46
C ARG A 94 -1.14 -10.92 -14.38
N GLY A 95 -1.59 -10.66 -13.16
CA GLY A 95 -2.93 -10.16 -12.85
C GLY A 95 -3.95 -11.26 -12.57
N ASP A 96 -3.64 -12.53 -12.81
CA ASP A 96 -4.55 -13.61 -12.42
C ASP A 96 -4.60 -13.75 -10.89
N ILE A 97 -5.76 -14.16 -10.37
CA ILE A 97 -5.92 -14.68 -9.02
C ILE A 97 -5.55 -16.17 -9.07
N ILE A 98 -4.43 -16.54 -8.44
CA ILE A 98 -4.06 -17.94 -8.28
C ILE A 98 -4.94 -18.56 -7.19
N LEU A 99 -5.50 -19.74 -7.47
CA LEU A 99 -6.33 -20.50 -6.54
C LEU A 99 -5.60 -21.78 -6.14
N LEU A 100 -5.46 -21.99 -4.84
CA LEU A 100 -4.70 -23.10 -4.26
C LEU A 100 -5.58 -23.96 -3.35
N LEU A 101 -5.32 -25.26 -3.38
CA LEU A 101 -5.81 -26.22 -2.39
C LEU A 101 -4.60 -26.70 -1.57
N THR A 102 -4.53 -26.32 -0.30
CA THR A 102 -3.44 -26.71 0.61
C THR A 102 -3.69 -28.08 1.21
N GLY A 103 -2.63 -28.73 1.72
CA GLY A 103 -2.72 -30.03 2.37
C GLY A 103 -3.58 -30.05 3.64
N GLU A 104 -3.87 -28.88 4.22
CA GLU A 104 -4.69 -28.70 5.41
C GLU A 104 -6.18 -28.45 5.08
N ALA A 105 -6.53 -28.44 3.79
CA ALA A 105 -7.90 -28.24 3.37
C ALA A 105 -8.81 -29.39 3.85
N GLY A 106 -9.98 -29.06 4.39
CA GLY A 106 -11.00 -30.05 4.71
C GLY A 106 -11.39 -30.88 3.48
N LYS A 107 -11.72 -32.16 3.69
CA LYS A 107 -11.89 -33.20 2.63
C LYS A 107 -12.76 -32.83 1.43
N ASN A 108 -13.68 -31.88 1.56
CA ASN A 108 -14.64 -31.49 0.52
C ASN A 108 -14.34 -30.12 -0.13
N ARG A 109 -13.21 -29.50 0.20
CA ARG A 109 -12.79 -28.21 -0.35
C ARG A 109 -12.20 -28.41 -1.74
N ARG A 110 -12.59 -27.57 -2.69
CA ARG A 110 -11.97 -27.48 -4.02
C ARG A 110 -10.86 -26.45 -4.05
N VAL A 111 -10.97 -25.43 -3.20
CA VAL A 111 -9.98 -24.38 -3.00
C VAL A 111 -10.07 -23.88 -1.56
N ASN A 112 -8.94 -23.60 -0.93
CA ASN A 112 -8.91 -22.99 0.40
C ASN A 112 -7.98 -21.80 0.53
N HIS A 113 -7.23 -21.45 -0.52
CA HIS A 113 -6.34 -20.31 -0.50
C HIS A 113 -6.29 -19.60 -1.86
N ALA A 114 -5.94 -18.31 -1.82
CA ALA A 114 -5.86 -17.48 -3.02
C ALA A 114 -4.79 -16.39 -2.89
N GLY A 115 -4.26 -15.95 -4.02
CA GLY A 115 -3.31 -14.85 -4.12
C GLY A 115 -3.36 -14.16 -5.47
N ILE A 116 -2.61 -13.08 -5.66
CA ILE A 116 -2.49 -12.42 -6.97
C ILE A 116 -1.14 -12.74 -7.61
N VAL A 117 -1.16 -13.14 -8.89
CA VAL A 117 0.04 -13.37 -9.70
C VAL A 117 0.62 -12.01 -10.13
N VAL A 118 1.83 -11.72 -9.68
CA VAL A 118 2.53 -10.47 -10.00
C VAL A 118 3.54 -10.62 -11.13
N GLY A 119 3.92 -11.86 -11.46
CA GLY A 119 4.83 -12.19 -12.56
C GLY A 119 4.82 -13.68 -12.91
N VAL A 120 5.24 -13.99 -14.13
CA VAL A 120 5.52 -15.36 -14.59
C VAL A 120 6.99 -15.41 -14.97
N ASN A 121 7.75 -16.28 -14.33
CA ASN A 121 9.17 -16.45 -14.55
C ASN A 121 9.42 -17.31 -15.80
N THR A 122 10.63 -17.21 -16.35
CA THR A 122 11.05 -17.98 -17.53
C THR A 122 11.11 -19.49 -17.26
N ASP A 123 11.31 -19.91 -16.01
CA ASP A 123 11.28 -21.30 -15.55
C ASP A 123 9.85 -21.85 -15.38
N GLY A 124 8.82 -21.08 -15.74
CA GLY A 124 7.41 -21.48 -15.64
C GLY A 124 6.81 -21.34 -14.24
N THR A 125 7.58 -20.85 -13.27
CA THR A 125 7.05 -20.53 -11.93
C THR A 125 6.35 -19.18 -11.89
N TYR A 126 5.53 -18.97 -10.88
CA TYR A 126 4.71 -17.77 -10.68
C TYR A 126 5.18 -17.01 -9.45
N GLU A 127 5.43 -15.72 -9.59
CA GLU A 127 5.59 -14.81 -8.46
C GLU A 127 4.21 -14.31 -8.05
N THR A 128 3.87 -14.45 -6.77
CA THR A 128 2.55 -14.12 -6.22
C THR A 128 2.68 -13.25 -4.97
N ILE A 129 1.62 -12.51 -4.66
CA ILE A 129 1.42 -11.87 -3.35
C ILE A 129 0.14 -12.43 -2.74
N GLU A 130 0.24 -12.92 -1.51
CA GLU A 130 -0.80 -13.70 -0.85
C GLU A 130 -1.00 -13.16 0.56
N GLY A 131 -2.26 -12.93 0.96
CA GLY A 131 -2.62 -12.58 2.33
C GLY A 131 -2.91 -13.85 3.14
N ASN A 132 -2.84 -13.78 4.46
CA ASN A 132 -2.99 -14.91 5.38
C ASN A 132 -2.02 -16.08 5.10
N THR A 133 -0.76 -15.76 4.79
CA THR A 133 0.27 -16.74 4.38
C THR A 133 1.50 -16.66 5.27
N GLY A 134 2.08 -17.82 5.58
CA GLY A 134 3.22 -18.02 6.48
C GLY A 134 4.17 -19.09 5.94
N ASN A 135 5.38 -19.17 6.51
CA ASN A 135 6.44 -20.07 6.00
C ASN A 135 6.16 -21.56 6.22
N GLY A 136 5.33 -21.90 7.21
CA GLY A 136 4.87 -23.27 7.45
C GLY A 136 3.40 -23.49 7.09
N ASP A 137 2.59 -22.43 7.11
CA ASP A 137 1.16 -22.49 6.85
C ASP A 137 0.80 -21.56 5.67
N ILE A 138 0.30 -22.14 4.60
CA ILE A 138 0.04 -21.42 3.36
C ILE A 138 -1.26 -20.60 3.44
N ALA A 139 -2.27 -21.09 4.17
CA ALA A 139 -3.64 -20.56 4.13
C ALA A 139 -4.07 -19.83 5.41
N ASN A 140 -3.30 -19.96 6.49
CA ASN A 140 -3.55 -19.35 7.78
C ASN A 140 -2.27 -18.87 8.48
N GLY A 141 -1.27 -18.47 7.70
CA GLY A 141 0.02 -18.06 8.25
C GLY A 141 0.13 -16.59 8.66
N GLY A 142 -0.98 -15.85 8.68
CA GLY A 142 -1.09 -14.59 9.42
C GLY A 142 -0.39 -13.36 8.84
N MET A 143 0.18 -13.43 7.61
CA MET A 143 0.86 -12.28 6.99
C MET A 143 0.64 -12.17 5.48
N VAL A 144 0.78 -10.97 4.92
CA VAL A 144 0.92 -10.75 3.47
C VAL A 144 2.36 -11.05 3.05
N MET A 145 2.55 -12.00 2.14
CA MET A 145 3.88 -12.43 1.69
C MET A 145 3.99 -12.51 0.17
N THR A 146 5.20 -12.23 -0.33
CA THR A 146 5.61 -12.64 -1.68
C THR A 146 5.92 -14.13 -1.68
N ARG A 147 5.41 -14.87 -2.67
CA ARG A 147 5.64 -16.31 -2.83
C ARG A 147 6.03 -16.65 -4.25
N LYS A 148 6.88 -17.67 -4.38
CA LYS A 148 7.17 -18.34 -5.64
C LYS A 148 6.37 -19.64 -5.68
N ARG A 149 5.42 -19.75 -6.61
CA ARG A 149 4.52 -20.90 -6.76
C ARG A 149 4.83 -21.67 -8.05
N ASN A 150 4.68 -22.99 -8.01
CA ASN A 150 4.83 -23.86 -9.17
C ASN A 150 3.94 -25.10 -9.01
N PHE A 151 3.70 -25.84 -10.10
CA PHE A 151 2.79 -26.99 -10.09
C PHE A 151 3.31 -28.18 -9.26
N ASP A 152 4.63 -28.29 -9.09
CA ASP A 152 5.29 -29.34 -8.30
C ASP A 152 5.60 -28.88 -6.85
N GLY A 153 4.95 -27.80 -6.40
CA GLY A 153 5.15 -27.23 -5.08
C GLY A 153 4.67 -28.17 -3.97
N LYS A 154 5.36 -28.15 -2.82
CA LYS A 154 4.96 -28.94 -1.64
C LYS A 154 3.92 -28.21 -0.81
N GLY A 155 2.96 -28.97 -0.26
CA GLY A 155 1.94 -28.46 0.68
C GLY A 155 0.72 -27.81 0.02
N TYR A 156 0.67 -27.74 -1.31
CA TYR A 156 -0.47 -27.22 -2.05
C TYR A 156 -0.57 -27.82 -3.46
N THR A 157 -1.75 -27.71 -4.05
CA THR A 157 -2.02 -27.93 -5.47
C THR A 157 -2.53 -26.62 -6.07
N ILE A 158 -1.99 -26.24 -7.23
CA ILE A 158 -2.55 -25.13 -8.02
C ILE A 158 -3.84 -25.63 -8.68
N VAL A 159 -4.98 -25.12 -8.21
CA VAL A 159 -6.31 -25.48 -8.73
C VAL A 159 -6.54 -24.81 -10.10
N GLY A 160 -6.05 -23.59 -10.25
CA GLY A 160 -6.13 -22.83 -11.49
C GLY A 160 -5.88 -21.35 -11.28
N PHE A 161 -6.04 -20.60 -12.36
CA PHE A 161 -5.81 -19.16 -12.42
C PHE A 161 -7.10 -18.47 -12.84
N ALA A 162 -7.79 -17.87 -11.88
CA ALA A 162 -8.94 -17.02 -12.13
C ALA A 162 -8.45 -15.73 -12.78
N ARG A 163 -8.98 -15.38 -13.94
CA ARG A 163 -8.53 -14.22 -14.71
C ARG A 163 -9.60 -13.13 -14.71
N PRO A 164 -9.50 -12.13 -13.83
CA PRO A 164 -10.39 -10.98 -13.86
C PRO A 164 -10.37 -10.28 -15.21
N ASP A 165 -11.53 -9.78 -15.65
CA ASP A 165 -11.61 -8.99 -16.87
C ASP A 165 -11.29 -7.53 -16.58
N TYR A 166 -10.00 -7.21 -16.66
CA TYR A 166 -9.50 -5.86 -16.50
C TYR A 166 -9.87 -4.91 -17.64
N LYS A 167 -10.47 -5.39 -18.74
CA LYS A 167 -10.83 -4.56 -19.91
C LYS A 167 -12.23 -3.97 -19.79
N ASN A 168 -13.13 -4.63 -19.06
CA ASN A 168 -14.55 -4.27 -18.96
C ASN A 168 -14.90 -3.12 -17.99
N GLN A 169 -13.91 -2.32 -17.57
CA GLN A 169 -14.13 -1.01 -16.94
C GLN A 169 -13.95 0.18 -17.91
N SER A 170 -14.10 -0.04 -19.22
CA SER A 170 -14.03 1.04 -20.23
C SER A 170 -15.22 2.02 -20.25
N ASN A 171 -16.20 1.89 -19.35
CA ASN A 171 -17.38 2.78 -19.26
C ASN A 171 -17.44 3.61 -17.97
N ILE A 172 -16.29 4.08 -17.47
CA ILE A 172 -16.23 5.40 -16.85
C ILE A 172 -15.22 6.18 -17.67
N GLN A 173 -15.71 7.14 -18.46
CA GLN A 173 -14.86 8.18 -19.05
C GLN A 173 -14.25 9.00 -17.90
N VAL A 174 -13.12 8.55 -17.37
CA VAL A 174 -12.09 9.46 -16.92
C VAL A 174 -11.23 9.70 -18.15
N GLN A 175 -11.31 10.91 -18.70
CA GLN A 175 -10.37 11.37 -19.73
C GLN A 175 -8.95 11.18 -19.20
N THR A 176 -8.27 10.13 -19.62
CA THR A 176 -6.83 10.01 -19.41
C THR A 176 -6.15 10.87 -20.45
N ASP A 177 -6.01 12.15 -20.13
CA ASP A 177 -5.00 12.99 -20.76
C ASP A 177 -3.63 12.34 -20.58
N LYS A 178 -2.97 12.13 -21.73
CA LYS A 178 -1.53 12.09 -21.95
C LYS A 178 -0.68 11.88 -20.69
N GLN A 179 -0.21 10.65 -20.51
CA GLN A 179 0.72 10.25 -19.44
C GLN A 179 1.86 11.28 -19.28
N ILE A 180 1.86 12.05 -18.19
CA ILE A 180 2.94 12.98 -17.86
C ILE A 180 4.11 12.12 -17.37
N SER A 181 5.21 12.06 -18.13
CA SER A 181 6.29 11.07 -18.02
C SER A 181 7.08 11.05 -16.69
N ASN A 182 6.74 11.89 -15.71
CA ASN A 182 7.49 12.10 -14.46
C ASN A 182 6.61 12.16 -13.20
N GLU A 183 5.40 11.59 -13.23
CA GLU A 183 4.53 11.52 -12.05
C GLU A 183 4.99 10.43 -11.07
N ILE A 184 5.26 10.84 -9.83
CA ILE A 184 5.54 9.96 -8.70
C ILE A 184 4.20 9.60 -8.05
N PRO A 185 3.83 8.31 -7.95
CA PRO A 185 2.62 7.93 -7.22
C PRO A 185 2.80 8.21 -5.74
N ILE A 186 1.78 8.74 -5.08
CA ILE A 186 1.81 9.06 -3.65
C ILE A 186 0.49 8.71 -2.98
N SER A 187 0.52 8.67 -1.65
CA SER A 187 -0.68 8.74 -0.80
C SER A 187 -0.51 9.92 0.15
N ALA A 188 -1.40 10.90 0.05
CA ALA A 188 -1.34 12.09 0.89
C ALA A 188 -2.73 12.64 1.20
N ARG A 189 -2.89 13.16 2.42
CA ARG A 189 -3.99 14.02 2.84
C ARG A 189 -3.43 15.42 3.06
N LEU A 190 -3.74 16.33 2.17
CA LEU A 190 -3.14 17.65 2.10
C LEU A 190 -4.17 18.71 2.50
N THR A 191 -3.76 19.61 3.39
CA THR A 191 -4.57 20.79 3.76
C THR A 191 -4.16 21.97 2.90
N ILE A 192 -5.12 22.68 2.34
CA ILE A 192 -4.89 23.94 1.60
C ILE A 192 -4.49 25.05 2.57
N VAL A 193 -3.38 25.75 2.29
CA VAL A 193 -2.78 26.79 3.16
C VAL A 193 -2.53 28.11 2.44
N GLY A 194 -3.30 28.37 1.38
CA GLY A 194 -3.26 29.61 0.62
C GLY A 194 -4.60 29.95 0.01
N SER A 195 -4.78 31.23 -0.32
CA SER A 195 -5.98 31.75 -0.96
C SER A 195 -5.98 31.47 -2.46
N GLY A 196 -7.14 31.08 -3.01
CA GLY A 196 -7.35 30.99 -4.46
C GLY A 196 -6.58 29.85 -5.13
N VAL A 197 -6.47 28.70 -4.46
CA VAL A 197 -5.85 27.50 -5.05
C VAL A 197 -6.74 26.98 -6.16
N ARG A 198 -6.15 26.77 -7.33
CA ARG A 198 -6.86 26.39 -8.56
C ARG A 198 -6.61 24.91 -8.86
N VAL A 199 -7.68 24.17 -9.08
CA VAL A 199 -7.63 22.83 -9.69
C VAL A 199 -7.59 23.01 -11.20
N ARG A 200 -6.62 22.37 -11.85
CA ARG A 200 -6.37 22.52 -13.28
C ARG A 200 -6.36 21.17 -14.00
N THR A 201 -6.63 21.19 -15.30
CA THR A 201 -6.62 19.96 -16.11
C THR A 201 -5.23 19.37 -16.30
N ALA A 202 -4.15 20.15 -16.19
CA ALA A 202 -2.77 19.69 -16.29
C ALA A 202 -1.85 20.40 -15.28
N PRO A 203 -0.65 19.86 -14.97
CA PRO A 203 0.28 20.43 -13.99
C PRO A 203 1.06 21.63 -14.56
N ASN A 204 0.34 22.66 -15.02
CA ASN A 204 0.90 23.93 -15.47
C ASN A 204 -0.14 25.05 -15.31
N THR A 205 0.33 26.29 -15.25
CA THR A 205 -0.53 27.47 -15.00
C THR A 205 -1.30 27.96 -16.22
N SER A 206 -0.98 27.48 -17.42
CA SER A 206 -1.67 27.81 -18.67
C SER A 206 -2.84 26.88 -19.01
N SER A 207 -2.96 25.74 -18.32
CA SER A 207 -4.05 24.79 -18.52
C SER A 207 -5.39 25.27 -17.95
N SER A 208 -6.47 24.69 -18.47
CA SER A 208 -7.85 25.05 -18.11
C SER A 208 -8.09 24.94 -16.61
N LEU A 209 -8.79 25.94 -16.08
CA LEU A 209 -9.27 25.98 -14.70
C LEU A 209 -10.52 25.09 -14.58
N LEU A 210 -10.52 24.20 -13.61
CA LEU A 210 -11.68 23.35 -13.30
C LEU A 210 -12.49 23.95 -12.15
N LYS A 211 -11.83 24.28 -11.03
CA LYS A 211 -12.46 24.92 -9.87
C LYS A 211 -11.43 25.59 -8.95
N ASN A 212 -11.92 26.29 -7.94
CA ASN A 212 -11.11 26.83 -6.85
C ASN A 212 -11.32 26.01 -5.57
N LEU A 213 -10.27 25.89 -4.77
CA LEU A 213 -10.29 25.32 -3.42
C LEU A 213 -10.13 26.43 -2.39
N SER A 214 -10.76 26.25 -1.23
CA SER A 214 -10.69 27.20 -0.13
C SER A 214 -9.55 26.88 0.83
N GLU A 215 -9.04 27.89 1.52
CA GLU A 215 -8.08 27.67 2.60
C GLU A 215 -8.70 26.80 3.72
N GLY A 216 -7.92 25.86 4.25
CA GLY A 216 -8.39 24.88 5.23
C GLY A 216 -9.04 23.63 4.62
N GLU A 217 -9.38 23.63 3.33
CA GLU A 217 -9.92 22.44 2.66
C GLU A 217 -8.89 21.30 2.67
N VAL A 218 -9.36 20.06 2.84
CA VAL A 218 -8.51 18.87 2.83
C VAL A 218 -8.77 18.05 1.59
N VAL A 219 -7.71 17.80 0.82
CA VAL A 219 -7.75 17.01 -0.42
C VAL A 219 -6.93 15.74 -0.30
N LYS A 220 -7.33 14.71 -1.03
CA LYS A 220 -6.56 13.48 -1.19
C LYS A 220 -5.76 13.57 -2.49
N ALA A 221 -4.45 13.39 -2.41
CA ALA A 221 -3.57 13.37 -3.57
C ALA A 221 -3.01 11.96 -3.81
N SER A 222 -2.98 11.56 -5.08
CA SER A 222 -2.57 10.24 -5.56
C SER A 222 -1.27 10.26 -6.38
N GLY A 223 -0.83 11.44 -6.79
CA GLY A 223 0.43 11.59 -7.51
C GLY A 223 1.04 12.97 -7.31
N ARG A 224 2.32 13.10 -7.68
CA ARG A 224 3.01 14.38 -7.69
C ARG A 224 4.02 14.51 -8.81
N ILE A 225 4.23 15.74 -9.26
CA ILE A 225 5.40 16.14 -10.06
C ILE A 225 6.40 16.79 -9.11
N ALA A 226 7.52 16.11 -8.88
CA ALA A 226 8.62 16.67 -8.10
C ALA A 226 9.37 17.72 -8.93
N SER A 227 9.26 18.99 -8.53
CA SER A 227 9.98 20.10 -9.15
C SER A 227 10.30 21.14 -8.09
N ARG A 228 11.52 21.71 -8.14
CA ARG A 228 11.94 22.80 -7.25
C ARG A 228 11.19 24.09 -7.51
N TYR A 229 10.77 24.31 -8.76
CA TYR A 229 10.17 25.58 -9.19
C TYR A 229 8.66 25.50 -9.28
N ASN A 230 8.14 24.38 -9.80
CA ASN A 230 6.72 24.19 -10.12
C ASN A 230 6.24 22.80 -9.67
N PRO A 231 6.11 22.58 -8.36
CA PRO A 231 5.59 21.32 -7.84
C PRO A 231 4.07 21.22 -8.03
N TRP A 232 3.60 20.02 -8.32
CA TRP A 232 2.18 19.74 -8.52
C TRP A 232 1.76 18.46 -7.82
N PHE A 233 0.53 18.45 -7.31
CA PHE A 233 -0.13 17.27 -6.78
C PHE A 233 -1.35 16.94 -7.64
N HIS A 234 -1.49 15.66 -7.96
CA HIS A 234 -2.63 15.10 -8.67
C HIS A 234 -3.67 14.67 -7.64
N ILE A 235 -4.86 15.23 -7.74
CA ILE A 235 -6.05 14.89 -6.97
C ILE A 235 -7.10 14.31 -7.93
N ALA A 236 -8.16 13.69 -7.41
CA ALA A 236 -9.19 13.05 -8.23
C ALA A 236 -9.80 13.98 -9.32
N GLU A 237 -9.82 15.28 -9.05
CA GLU A 237 -10.46 16.29 -9.91
C GLU A 237 -9.45 17.04 -10.79
N GLY A 238 -8.15 16.74 -10.73
CA GLY A 238 -7.11 17.40 -11.53
C GLY A 238 -5.84 17.73 -10.74
N TRP A 239 -5.17 18.81 -11.12
CA TRP A 239 -3.86 19.19 -10.60
C TRP A 239 -3.92 20.46 -9.77
N ILE A 240 -3.27 20.43 -8.61
CA ILE A 240 -3.10 21.59 -7.72
C ILE A 240 -1.61 21.89 -7.52
N SER A 241 -1.27 23.16 -7.30
CA SER A 241 0.11 23.52 -7.05
C SER A 241 0.55 23.09 -5.65
N GLY A 242 1.73 22.45 -5.56
CA GLY A 242 2.35 22.06 -4.30
C GLY A 242 2.80 23.22 -3.43
N LYS A 243 2.76 24.47 -3.92
CA LYS A 243 3.13 25.65 -3.12
C LYS A 243 2.06 26.03 -2.08
N PHE A 244 0.84 25.53 -2.20
CA PHE A 244 -0.29 25.97 -1.37
C PHE A 244 -0.87 24.85 -0.51
N VAL A 245 -0.08 23.84 -0.19
CA VAL A 245 -0.49 22.69 0.62
C VAL A 245 0.43 22.47 1.80
N LYS A 246 -0.07 21.84 2.86
CA LYS A 246 0.73 21.20 3.91
C LYS A 246 0.22 19.80 4.19
N GLY A 247 1.09 18.91 4.65
CA GLY A 247 0.70 17.59 5.14
C GLY A 247 1.76 16.51 4.93
N TRP A 248 1.44 15.33 5.45
CA TRP A 248 2.23 14.11 5.27
C TRP A 248 2.03 13.53 3.89
N ILE A 249 3.13 13.11 3.28
CA ILE A 249 3.16 12.51 1.95
C ILE A 249 3.96 11.22 2.03
N LYS A 250 3.35 10.15 1.51
CA LYS A 250 3.97 8.84 1.34
C LYS A 250 4.37 8.67 -0.12
N ASP A 251 5.65 8.85 -0.44
CA ASP A 251 6.15 8.70 -1.81
C ASP A 251 6.17 7.22 -2.22
N TYR A 252 5.81 6.95 -3.48
CA TYR A 252 5.72 5.61 -4.09
C TYR A 252 4.76 4.65 -3.37
N ASN A 253 3.91 5.18 -2.50
CA ASN A 253 3.02 4.45 -1.63
C ASN A 253 3.67 3.40 -0.72
N ASP A 254 4.99 3.40 -0.53
CA ASP A 254 5.64 2.48 0.39
C ASP A 254 5.70 3.02 1.81
N ASN A 255 5.82 2.14 2.81
CA ASN A 255 5.79 2.55 4.21
C ASN A 255 7.12 3.17 4.71
N ASN A 256 8.10 3.38 3.82
CA ASN A 256 9.46 3.76 4.20
C ASN A 256 9.86 5.16 3.70
N ARG A 257 9.02 5.82 2.89
CA ARG A 257 9.31 7.12 2.27
C ARG A 257 8.26 8.17 2.62
N TRP A 258 8.15 8.43 3.91
CA TRP A 258 7.33 9.51 4.45
C TRP A 258 8.10 10.82 4.49
N TRP A 259 7.47 11.91 4.06
CA TRP A 259 8.00 13.26 4.21
C TRP A 259 6.86 14.23 4.50
N TYR A 260 7.19 15.40 5.04
CA TYR A 260 6.21 16.41 5.39
C TYR A 260 6.43 17.68 4.58
N VAL A 261 5.39 18.13 3.87
CA VAL A 261 5.40 19.39 3.12
C VAL A 261 4.69 20.49 3.90
N GLU A 262 5.20 21.70 3.77
CA GLU A 262 4.64 22.94 4.26
C GLU A 262 4.40 23.92 3.11
N LYS A 263 3.73 25.03 3.44
CA LYS A 263 3.49 26.14 2.51
C LYS A 263 4.79 26.55 1.80
N ASP A 264 4.61 26.92 0.53
CA ASP A 264 5.66 27.25 -0.43
C ASP A 264 6.53 26.06 -0.84
N TYR A 265 6.02 24.85 -0.63
CA TYR A 265 6.70 23.59 -0.92
C TYR A 265 8.04 23.46 -0.16
N ARG A 266 8.08 24.03 1.04
CA ARG A 266 9.14 23.77 2.01
C ARG A 266 8.89 22.41 2.64
N TYR A 267 9.95 21.69 2.97
CA TYR A 267 9.83 20.37 3.58
C TYR A 267 11.02 20.13 4.49
N ALA A 268 10.79 19.29 5.51
CA ALA A 268 11.79 19.00 6.52
C ALA A 268 12.97 18.23 5.91
N LYS A 269 14.21 18.63 6.22
CA LYS A 269 15.40 17.96 5.70
C LYS A 269 16.57 18.07 6.69
N ALA A 270 17.16 16.93 7.05
CA ALA A 270 18.30 16.88 7.96
C ALA A 270 18.03 17.65 9.27
N GLU A 271 16.82 17.50 9.82
CA GLU A 271 16.34 18.26 10.97
C GLU A 271 15.37 17.44 11.84
N TRP A 272 15.29 17.84 13.12
CA TRP A 272 14.16 17.50 13.98
C TRP A 272 13.08 18.57 13.82
N LYS A 273 11.81 18.15 13.74
CA LYS A 273 10.69 19.06 13.52
C LYS A 273 9.48 18.66 14.37
N ASN A 274 8.92 19.64 15.07
CA ASN A 274 7.61 19.50 15.70
C ASN A 274 6.52 19.58 14.64
N ILE A 275 5.68 18.54 14.55
CA ILE A 275 4.50 18.52 13.69
C ILE A 275 3.32 18.10 14.55
N SER A 276 2.40 19.04 14.77
CA SER A 276 1.18 18.82 15.57
C SER A 276 1.44 18.28 16.98
N GLY A 277 2.51 18.74 17.64
CA GLY A 277 2.85 18.39 19.02
C GLY A 277 3.81 17.20 19.16
N ASN A 278 4.09 16.46 18.09
CA ASN A 278 5.06 15.36 18.09
C ASN A 278 6.37 15.78 17.41
N GLU A 279 7.50 15.29 17.92
CA GLU A 279 8.82 15.49 17.33
C GLU A 279 9.13 14.38 16.33
N TYR A 280 9.60 14.76 15.14
CA TYR A 280 9.97 13.85 14.04
C TYR A 280 11.37 14.17 13.54
N CYS A 281 12.14 13.16 13.16
CA CYS A 281 13.49 13.35 12.61
C CYS A 281 13.55 13.00 11.13
N PHE A 282 14.10 13.90 10.32
CA PHE A 282 14.24 13.75 8.89
C PHE A 282 15.70 13.62 8.46
N GLY A 283 15.98 12.66 7.58
CA GLY A 283 17.31 12.42 7.01
C GLY A 283 17.73 13.45 5.97
N LYS A 284 18.95 13.32 5.45
CA LYS A 284 19.46 14.19 4.37
C LYS A 284 18.67 14.04 3.05
N ASP A 285 17.96 12.94 2.90
CA ASP A 285 17.05 12.64 1.79
C ASP A 285 15.66 13.25 1.99
N SER A 286 15.40 13.92 3.12
CA SER A 286 14.12 14.53 3.50
C SER A 286 13.04 13.52 3.90
N TYR A 287 13.38 12.23 3.98
CA TYR A 287 12.46 11.22 4.48
C TYR A 287 12.55 11.10 6.00
N LEU A 288 11.46 10.64 6.59
CA LEU A 288 11.28 10.40 8.00
C LEU A 288 12.02 9.13 8.44
N PHE A 289 12.80 9.22 9.51
CA PHE A 289 13.34 8.05 10.19
C PHE A 289 12.23 7.32 10.95
N VAL A 290 12.18 5.99 10.84
CA VAL A 290 11.20 5.13 11.52
C VAL A 290 11.89 3.92 12.14
N ASN A 291 11.38 3.42 13.27
CA ASN A 291 11.85 2.23 13.99
C ASN A 291 13.37 2.20 14.23
N CYS A 292 13.96 3.32 14.68
CA CYS A 292 15.41 3.41 14.87
C CYS A 292 15.83 4.28 16.05
N TYR A 293 17.08 4.10 16.46
CA TYR A 293 17.75 4.93 17.46
C TYR A 293 18.56 6.02 16.75
N ILE A 294 18.37 7.28 17.12
CA ILE A 294 19.04 8.43 16.54
C ILE A 294 19.91 9.10 17.59
N LYS A 295 21.22 9.17 17.34
CA LYS A 295 22.16 9.74 18.28
C LYS A 295 21.93 11.24 18.48
N SER A 296 21.89 11.66 19.74
CA SER A 296 21.89 13.07 20.12
C SER A 296 23.20 13.74 19.69
N ALA A 297 23.10 14.94 19.12
CA ALA A 297 24.29 15.74 18.82
C ALA A 297 24.93 16.38 20.07
N LEU A 298 24.20 16.40 21.19
CA LEU A 298 24.60 17.10 22.43
C LEU A 298 25.03 16.15 23.55
N SER A 299 24.72 14.86 23.42
CA SER A 299 24.94 13.88 24.50
C SER A 299 25.23 12.48 23.93
N GLY A 300 25.63 11.55 24.80
CA GLY A 300 25.76 10.14 24.44
C GLY A 300 24.44 9.37 24.40
N VAL A 301 23.30 10.06 24.45
CA VAL A 301 21.96 9.45 24.43
C VAL A 301 21.49 9.25 22.98
N TYR A 302 20.78 8.16 22.75
CA TYR A 302 20.10 7.83 21.51
C TYR A 302 18.59 7.96 21.71
N TYR A 303 17.96 8.74 20.84
CA TYR A 303 16.52 8.97 20.81
C TYR A 303 15.82 7.88 20.01
N TRP A 304 14.76 7.30 20.55
CA TRP A 304 13.96 6.31 19.81
C TRP A 304 12.84 6.97 19.02
N VAL A 305 12.69 6.60 17.75
CA VAL A 305 11.51 6.90 16.93
C VAL A 305 10.78 5.61 16.56
N ASP A 306 9.46 5.62 16.67
CA ASP A 306 8.61 4.43 16.45
C ASP A 306 8.29 4.18 14.96
N GLY A 307 7.32 3.30 14.69
CA GLY A 307 6.89 2.94 13.34
C GLY A 307 6.20 4.07 12.57
N ASP A 308 5.66 5.06 13.28
CA ASP A 308 5.11 6.29 12.70
C ASP A 308 6.17 7.41 12.66
N GLY A 309 7.39 7.12 13.09
CA GLY A 309 8.54 8.05 13.16
C GLY A 309 8.43 9.09 14.27
N ALA A 310 7.47 8.94 15.18
CA ALA A 310 7.30 9.84 16.30
C ALA A 310 8.36 9.54 17.38
N TYR A 311 8.95 10.58 17.94
CA TYR A 311 9.88 10.49 19.06
C TYR A 311 9.20 9.98 20.33
N GLN A 312 9.82 8.99 20.98
CA GLN A 312 9.32 8.34 22.19
C GLN A 312 10.34 8.43 23.32
N LYS A 313 10.24 9.49 24.11
CA LYS A 313 11.19 9.84 25.19
C LYS A 313 11.45 8.71 26.19
N GLN A 314 10.43 7.90 26.49
CA GLN A 314 10.54 6.79 27.46
C GLN A 314 11.49 5.67 27.00
N HIS A 315 11.92 5.66 25.75
CA HIS A 315 12.81 4.65 25.17
C HIS A 315 14.24 5.17 24.91
N ASP A 316 14.54 6.39 25.34
CA ASP A 316 15.88 6.96 25.22
C ASP A 316 16.92 6.16 26.01
N THR A 317 18.11 5.99 25.43
CA THR A 317 19.13 5.13 26.03
C THR A 317 20.55 5.55 25.64
N THR A 318 21.52 5.30 26.51
CA THR A 318 22.96 5.39 26.19
C THR A 318 23.52 4.08 25.62
N SER A 319 22.69 3.04 25.51
CA SER A 319 23.06 1.70 25.05
C SER A 319 21.97 1.15 24.13
N PRO A 320 21.89 1.66 22.88
CA PRO A 320 20.84 1.28 21.95
C PRO A 320 20.90 -0.19 21.56
N ASN A 321 19.73 -0.81 21.40
CA ASN A 321 19.64 -2.19 20.98
C ASN A 321 20.05 -2.33 19.51
N ARG A 322 21.13 -3.07 19.25
CA ARG A 322 21.72 -3.29 17.92
C ARG A 322 20.84 -4.09 16.94
N LYS A 323 19.70 -4.64 17.40
CA LYS A 323 18.67 -5.20 16.49
C LYS A 323 18.00 -4.14 15.63
N TYR A 324 17.96 -2.89 16.10
CA TYR A 324 17.40 -1.77 15.35
C TYR A 324 18.52 -0.95 14.73
N ARG A 325 18.16 -0.20 13.69
CA ARG A 325 19.10 0.73 13.06
C ARG A 325 19.55 1.77 14.09
N ILE A 326 20.85 2.03 14.10
CA ILE A 326 21.47 3.10 14.88
C ILE A 326 21.94 4.17 13.88
N VAL A 327 21.34 5.35 13.95
CA VAL A 327 21.67 6.52 13.16
C VAL A 327 22.64 7.36 13.98
N GLU A 328 23.89 7.40 13.55
CA GLU A 328 24.97 8.12 14.24
C GLU A 328 24.93 9.62 13.90
N ASN A 329 24.48 9.98 12.70
CA ASN A 329 24.34 11.37 12.30
C ASN A 329 23.19 11.56 11.28
N TYR A 330 22.01 11.90 11.79
CA TYR A 330 20.80 12.11 10.99
C TYR A 330 20.97 13.16 9.88
N LYS A 331 21.87 14.14 10.03
CA LYS A 331 22.12 15.17 9.02
C LYS A 331 22.87 14.65 7.80
N MET A 332 23.59 13.54 7.95
CA MET A 332 24.47 12.97 6.93
C MET A 332 23.98 11.62 6.39
N GLU A 333 22.96 11.05 7.04
CA GLU A 333 22.38 9.75 6.70
C GLU A 333 21.03 9.90 6.00
N ASN A 334 20.76 8.97 5.08
CA ASN A 334 19.43 8.83 4.49
C ASN A 334 18.51 8.13 5.49
N ALA A 335 17.28 8.58 5.63
CA ALA A 335 16.29 7.82 6.38
C ALA A 335 15.88 6.56 5.62
N TYR A 336 15.72 6.66 4.30
CA TYR A 336 15.43 5.52 3.45
C TYR A 336 16.70 4.76 3.07
N ILE A 337 16.71 3.45 3.33
CA ILE A 337 17.75 2.50 2.86
C ILE A 337 17.06 1.54 1.88
N LYS A 338 17.71 1.30 0.74
CA LYS A 338 17.22 0.38 -0.31
C LYS A 338 17.37 -1.08 0.07
#